data_AF-A0A9P6RXM3-F1
#
_entry.id   AF-A0A9P6RXM3-F1
#
_cell.length_a   1.000
_cell.length_b   1.000
_cell.length_c   1.000
_cell.angle_alpha   90.00
_cell.angle_beta   90.00
_cell.angle_gamma   90.00
#
_symmetry.space_group_name_H-M   'P 1'
#
loop_
_entity.id
_entity.type
_entity.pdbx_description
1 polymer ?
#
loop_
_entity_poly.entity_id
_entity_poly.type
_entity_poly.pdbx_seq_one_letter_code
_entity_poly.pdbx_strand_id
1 'polypeptide(L)'
;MRSRLSANSSPSTSLYPLTRRILLFKKLQDGPTQAIFPGVFTADQKTMIVFHIPGRYSVYRYSIDTDKWTPSPISFPQASFQGINAVTDPISGLVYLASGYTDNSRSFIDVYDPSTDTAIQIDMPATFVARRYYQNVWSKQRKSILYFGGYAGNLDPASNVVTEFIPSTRTWGAL
;
A
#
# COMPACT_ATOMS: atom_id res chain seq x y z
N MET A 1 66.08 31.87 38.35
CA MET A 1 67.18 31.45 37.45
C MET A 1 66.81 30.10 36.83
N ARG A 2 66.60 30.07 35.51
CA ARG A 2 66.85 28.99 34.52
C ARG A 2 66.61 27.52 34.95
N SER A 3 65.53 26.89 34.48
CA SER A 3 65.39 26.09 33.25
C SER A 3 65.94 24.65 33.32
N ARG A 4 65.06 23.65 33.17
CA ARG A 4 65.36 22.41 32.43
C ARG A 4 64.16 21.98 31.61
N LEU A 5 64.38 21.94 30.30
CA LEU A 5 63.58 21.29 29.27
C LEU A 5 63.87 19.78 29.27
N SER A 6 62.85 18.96 29.10
CA SER A 6 62.91 17.82 28.18
C SER A 6 61.49 17.48 27.70
N ALA A 7 61.17 17.92 26.50
CA ALA A 7 60.04 17.40 25.72
C ALA A 7 60.47 16.07 25.08
N ASN A 8 59.62 15.04 25.15
CA ASN A 8 59.39 14.07 24.07
C ASN A 8 58.38 12.98 24.50
N SER A 9 57.18 13.02 23.94
CA SER A 9 56.70 11.95 23.05
C SER A 9 55.34 12.36 22.46
N SER A 10 55.25 12.20 21.15
CA SER A 10 54.25 12.68 20.21
C SER A 10 52.80 12.26 20.51
N PRO A 11 51.79 13.05 20.10
CA PRO A 11 50.44 12.54 19.97
C PRO A 11 50.36 11.67 18.71
N SER A 12 50.01 10.39 18.86
CA SER A 12 49.65 9.55 17.72
C SER A 12 48.31 10.03 17.16
N THR A 13 48.35 10.93 16.18
CA THR A 13 47.21 11.20 15.31
C THR A 13 46.91 9.94 14.50
N SER A 14 45.92 9.19 14.96
CA SER A 14 45.33 8.08 14.24
C SER A 14 44.74 8.59 12.92
N LEU A 15 45.45 8.35 11.82
CA LEU A 15 44.98 8.57 10.45
C LEU A 15 44.17 7.36 10.01
N TYR A 16 42.95 7.19 10.54
CA TYR A 16 41.97 6.37 9.86
C TYR A 16 41.23 7.25 8.85
N PRO A 17 41.29 6.98 7.54
CA PRO A 17 40.47 7.69 6.58
C PRO A 17 39.01 7.37 6.91
N LEU A 18 38.23 8.41 7.22
CA LEU A 18 36.78 8.30 7.39
C LEU A 18 36.20 7.73 6.09
N THR A 19 35.86 6.45 6.11
CA THR A 19 35.21 5.76 5.00
C THR A 19 33.91 6.52 4.70
N ARG A 20 33.85 7.15 3.53
CA ARG A 20 32.70 7.90 3.06
C ARG A 20 31.49 6.95 3.08
N ARG A 21 30.55 7.13 4.00
CA ARG A 21 29.31 6.34 4.03
C ARG A 21 28.54 6.61 2.75
N ILE A 22 28.54 5.65 1.83
CA ILE A 22 27.62 5.64 0.69
C ILE A 22 26.23 5.36 1.27
N LEU A 23 25.32 6.31 1.12
CA LEU A 23 23.91 6.06 1.43
C LEU A 23 23.36 5.10 0.38
N LEU A 24 22.97 3.89 0.81
CA LEU A 24 22.35 2.86 -0.05
C LEU A 24 20.85 3.11 -0.26
N PHE A 25 20.27 4.11 0.42
CA PHE A 25 18.88 4.49 0.28
C PHE A 25 18.70 6.00 0.47
N LYS A 26 17.73 6.56 -0.25
CA LYS A 26 17.21 7.92 -0.03
C LYS A 26 15.95 7.80 0.83
N LYS A 27 15.94 8.47 1.99
CA LYS A 27 14.71 8.64 2.77
C LYS A 27 13.83 9.68 2.06
N LEU A 28 12.56 9.34 1.83
CA LEU A 28 11.52 10.24 1.32
C LEU A 28 10.73 10.86 2.48
N GLN A 29 9.82 11.79 2.20
CA GLN A 29 8.99 12.44 3.22
C GLN A 29 8.26 11.42 4.09
N ASP A 30 8.30 11.65 5.41
CA ASP A 30 7.55 10.85 6.38
C ASP A 30 6.06 10.85 6.03
N GLY A 31 5.48 9.64 5.99
CA GLY A 31 4.08 9.41 5.65
C GLY A 31 3.13 9.51 6.84
N PRO A 32 1.83 9.29 6.59
CA PRO A 32 0.83 9.20 7.66
C PRO A 32 1.19 8.08 8.66
N THR A 33 0.95 8.33 9.94
CA THR A 33 1.20 7.35 11.01
C THR A 33 0.25 6.15 10.89
N GLN A 34 0.74 4.96 11.28
CA GLN A 34 -0.03 3.70 11.27
C GLN A 34 -0.50 3.21 9.88
N ALA A 35 0.30 3.37 8.83
CA ALA A 35 0.01 2.76 7.53
C ALA A 35 0.21 1.22 7.54
N ILE A 36 -0.79 0.47 8.04
CA ILE A 36 -0.89 -1.01 7.95
C ILE A 36 -1.69 -1.45 6.72
N PHE A 37 -1.85 -0.55 5.76
CA PHE A 37 -2.97 -0.53 4.82
C PHE A 37 -2.52 -0.50 3.37
N PRO A 38 -3.40 -0.80 2.40
CA PRO A 38 -2.93 -1.04 1.05
C PRO A 38 -2.44 0.24 0.40
N GLY A 39 -1.29 0.10 -0.27
CA GLY A 39 -0.70 1.12 -1.10
C GLY A 39 -0.67 0.65 -2.56
N VAL A 40 -1.04 1.53 -3.48
CA VAL A 40 -0.87 1.30 -4.92
C VAL A 40 -0.25 2.53 -5.56
N PHE A 41 0.27 2.38 -6.77
CA PHE A 41 0.58 3.50 -7.64
C PHE A 41 -0.55 3.75 -8.62
N THR A 42 -0.78 5.02 -8.97
CA THR A 42 -1.54 5.39 -10.16
C THR A 42 -0.94 4.73 -11.41
N ALA A 43 -1.75 4.53 -12.45
CA ALA A 43 -1.29 3.86 -13.67
C ALA A 43 -0.06 4.55 -14.32
N ASP A 44 0.05 5.87 -14.17
CA ASP A 44 1.19 6.67 -14.63
C ASP A 44 2.41 6.63 -13.70
N GLN A 45 2.33 5.91 -12.58
CA GLN A 45 3.38 5.74 -11.56
C GLN A 45 3.83 7.04 -10.87
N LYS A 46 3.08 8.14 -11.00
CA LYS A 46 3.45 9.43 -10.41
C LYS A 46 2.98 9.65 -8.99
N THR A 47 1.92 8.92 -8.60
CA THR A 47 1.30 9.08 -7.29
C THR A 47 1.15 7.72 -6.62
N MET A 48 1.73 7.56 -5.44
CA MET A 48 1.39 6.46 -4.55
C MET A 48 0.15 6.86 -3.75
N ILE A 49 -0.81 5.95 -3.62
CA ILE A 49 -2.05 6.17 -2.87
C ILE A 49 -2.12 5.11 -1.79
N VAL A 50 -2.34 5.54 -0.55
CA VAL A 50 -2.58 4.66 0.59
C VAL A 50 -3.99 4.88 1.11
N PHE A 51 -4.65 3.81 1.50
CA PHE A 51 -6.07 3.80 1.89
C PHE A 51 -6.25 3.35 3.34
N HIS A 52 -7.50 3.36 3.82
CA HIS A 52 -7.91 2.82 5.12
C HIS A 52 -7.08 3.31 6.32
N ILE A 53 -6.63 4.57 6.29
CA ILE A 53 -5.88 5.16 7.40
C ILE A 53 -6.85 5.66 8.50
N PRO A 54 -6.70 5.23 9.77
CA PRO A 54 -7.46 5.78 10.88
C PRO A 54 -7.18 7.27 11.08
N GLY A 55 -8.22 8.05 11.35
CA GLY A 55 -8.12 9.47 11.68
C GLY A 55 -8.99 10.34 10.79
N ARG A 56 -8.57 11.59 10.60
CA ARG A 56 -9.35 12.60 9.85
C ARG A 56 -9.52 12.25 8.37
N TYR A 57 -8.51 11.64 7.77
CA TYR A 57 -8.48 11.29 6.35
C TYR A 57 -8.15 9.81 6.21
N SER A 58 -8.98 9.09 5.45
CA SER A 58 -8.79 7.66 5.19
C SER A 58 -7.85 7.37 4.03
N VAL A 59 -7.52 8.39 3.24
CA VAL A 59 -6.70 8.28 2.03
C VAL A 59 -5.65 9.38 2.00
N TYR A 60 -4.43 9.01 1.63
CA TYR A 60 -3.36 9.94 1.34
C TYR A 60 -2.70 9.62 0.00
N ARG A 61 -2.32 10.68 -0.71
CA ARG A 61 -1.64 10.63 -2.00
C ARG A 61 -0.24 11.18 -1.86
N TYR A 62 0.77 10.40 -2.19
CA TYR A 62 2.17 10.80 -2.22
C TYR A 62 2.60 11.08 -3.66
N SER A 63 2.97 12.32 -3.94
CA SER A 63 3.54 12.71 -5.22
C SER A 63 5.03 12.39 -5.25
N ILE A 64 5.44 11.57 -6.21
CA ILE A 64 6.85 11.19 -6.42
C ILE A 64 7.68 12.40 -6.85
N ASP A 65 7.12 13.25 -7.71
CA ASP A 65 7.81 14.43 -8.27
C ASP A 65 8.11 15.49 -7.21
N THR A 66 7.20 15.65 -6.24
CA THR A 66 7.30 16.73 -5.25
C THR A 66 7.73 16.27 -3.86
N ASP A 67 7.84 14.96 -3.64
CA ASP A 67 8.12 14.34 -2.33
C ASP A 67 7.14 14.83 -1.26
N LYS A 68 5.84 14.83 -1.59
CA LYS A 68 4.78 15.36 -0.73
C LYS A 68 3.55 14.47 -0.64
N TRP A 69 3.08 14.28 0.59
CA TRP A 69 1.78 13.72 0.94
C TRP A 69 0.68 14.80 0.90
N THR A 70 -0.46 14.46 0.30
CA THR A 70 -1.69 15.26 0.29
C THR A 70 -2.86 14.37 0.73
N PRO A 71 -3.66 14.78 1.73
CA PRO A 71 -4.85 14.02 2.12
C PRO A 71 -5.95 14.14 1.06
N SER A 72 -6.69 13.06 0.84
CA SER A 72 -7.94 13.10 0.07
C SER A 72 -9.15 13.20 1.01
N PRO A 73 -10.19 13.98 0.66
CA PRO A 73 -11.42 14.08 1.45
C PRO A 73 -12.33 12.85 1.33
N ILE A 74 -12.02 11.90 0.43
CA ILE A 74 -12.82 10.67 0.30
C ILE A 74 -12.75 9.83 1.58
N SER A 75 -13.88 9.21 1.91
CA SER A 75 -13.98 8.27 3.02
C SER A 75 -14.58 6.96 2.52
N PHE A 76 -13.98 5.85 2.93
CA PHE A 76 -14.52 4.52 2.69
C PHE A 76 -15.28 4.03 3.93
N PRO A 77 -16.37 3.27 3.75
CA PRO A 77 -17.03 2.63 4.89
C PRO A 77 -16.02 1.81 5.69
N GLN A 78 -16.10 1.92 7.02
CA GLN A 78 -15.24 1.16 7.94
C GLN A 78 -13.74 1.35 7.64
N ALA A 79 -13.34 2.59 7.29
CA ALA A 79 -11.97 2.97 6.97
C ALA A 79 -10.92 2.55 8.01
N SER A 80 -11.30 2.33 9.28
CA SER A 80 -10.38 1.92 10.34
C SER A 80 -10.06 0.41 10.37
N PHE A 81 -10.74 -0.40 9.56
CA PHE A 81 -10.57 -1.85 9.62
C PHE A 81 -9.45 -2.33 8.69
N GLN A 82 -8.82 -3.45 9.05
CA GLN A 82 -7.59 -3.95 8.43
C GLN A 82 -7.84 -5.11 7.44
N GLY A 83 -6.82 -5.49 6.68
CA GLY A 83 -6.85 -6.70 5.85
C GLY A 83 -7.62 -6.55 4.53
N ILE A 84 -7.81 -5.32 4.06
CA ILE A 84 -8.18 -4.99 2.69
C ILE A 84 -6.91 -4.79 1.87
N ASN A 85 -6.91 -5.20 0.61
CA ASN A 85 -5.86 -4.87 -0.33
C ASN A 85 -6.38 -4.04 -1.51
N ALA A 86 -5.50 -3.36 -2.23
CA ALA A 86 -5.86 -2.50 -3.36
C ALA A 86 -5.02 -2.86 -4.57
N VAL A 87 -5.59 -2.72 -5.75
CA VAL A 87 -4.87 -2.94 -7.01
C VAL A 87 -5.33 -1.93 -8.05
N THR A 88 -4.36 -1.38 -8.78
CA THR A 88 -4.62 -0.49 -9.91
C THR A 88 -4.79 -1.32 -11.18
N ASP A 89 -5.89 -1.08 -11.91
CA ASP A 89 -5.99 -1.48 -13.32
C ASP A 89 -5.17 -0.49 -14.15
N PRO A 90 -4.05 -0.90 -14.77
CA PRO A 90 -3.19 -0.02 -15.55
C PRO A 90 -3.84 0.43 -16.87
N ILE A 91 -4.98 -0.14 -17.29
CA ILE A 91 -5.68 0.22 -18.52
C ILE A 91 -6.66 1.37 -18.26
N SER A 92 -7.52 1.23 -17.24
CA SER A 92 -8.50 2.26 -16.90
C SER A 92 -7.98 3.31 -15.93
N GLY A 93 -6.93 3.00 -15.16
CA GLY A 93 -6.44 3.85 -14.07
C GLY A 93 -7.23 3.74 -12.78
N LEU A 94 -8.31 2.95 -12.76
CA LEU A 94 -9.14 2.73 -11.58
C LEU A 94 -8.44 1.82 -10.57
N VAL A 95 -8.71 2.04 -9.29
CA VAL A 95 -8.20 1.25 -8.16
C VAL A 95 -9.35 0.45 -7.56
N TYR A 96 -9.12 -0.84 -7.35
CA TYR A 96 -10.11 -1.79 -6.85
C TYR A 96 -9.71 -2.28 -5.46
N LEU A 97 -10.61 -2.10 -4.50
CA LEU A 97 -10.47 -2.57 -3.13
C LEU A 97 -11.62 -3.53 -2.83
N ALA A 98 -11.38 -4.83 -2.99
CA ALA A 98 -12.38 -5.82 -2.61
C ALA A 98 -12.42 -5.96 -1.08
N SER A 99 -13.56 -6.41 -0.56
CA SER A 99 -13.82 -6.55 0.88
C SER A 99 -12.66 -7.20 1.66
N GLY A 100 -12.48 -6.77 2.92
CA GLY A 100 -11.50 -7.29 3.89
C GLY A 100 -12.15 -7.42 5.27
N TYR A 101 -11.42 -7.28 6.39
CA TYR A 101 -12.05 -7.28 7.72
C TYR A 101 -12.98 -6.06 7.75
N THR A 102 -14.24 -6.21 7.39
CA THR A 102 -15.22 -5.14 7.24
C THR A 102 -16.57 -5.83 7.25
N ASP A 103 -16.90 -6.54 8.33
CA ASP A 103 -18.11 -7.35 8.45
C ASP A 103 -18.24 -8.48 7.39
N ASN A 104 -18.69 -9.67 7.79
CA ASN A 104 -19.00 -10.73 6.84
C ASN A 104 -20.20 -10.35 5.93
N SER A 105 -20.91 -9.27 6.25
CA SER A 105 -22.00 -8.72 5.44
C SER A 105 -21.56 -7.85 4.25
N ARG A 106 -20.27 -7.46 4.19
CA ARG A 106 -19.80 -6.58 3.10
C ARG A 106 -19.71 -7.33 1.79
N SER A 107 -20.63 -6.96 0.90
CA SER A 107 -20.90 -7.60 -0.38
C SER A 107 -20.54 -6.71 -1.57
N PHE A 108 -19.62 -5.74 -1.41
CA PHE A 108 -19.21 -4.82 -2.46
C PHE A 108 -17.68 -4.62 -2.56
N ILE A 109 -17.23 -4.23 -3.75
CA ILE A 109 -15.90 -3.69 -4.06
C ILE A 109 -16.01 -2.17 -4.04
N ASP A 110 -15.06 -1.49 -3.40
CA ASP A 110 -14.88 -0.06 -3.63
C ASP A 110 -14.01 0.14 -4.88
N VAL A 111 -14.50 0.96 -5.81
CA VAL A 111 -13.79 1.36 -7.02
C VAL A 111 -13.47 2.84 -6.94
N TYR A 112 -12.20 3.14 -6.79
CA TYR A 112 -11.69 4.49 -6.65
C TYR A 112 -11.10 4.98 -7.97
N ASP A 113 -11.45 6.21 -8.35
CA ASP A 113 -10.88 6.93 -9.49
C ASP A 113 -9.90 8.00 -8.98
N PRO A 114 -8.59 7.79 -9.14
CA PRO A 114 -7.59 8.77 -8.75
C PRO A 114 -7.70 10.11 -9.48
N SER A 115 -8.20 10.11 -10.72
CA SER A 115 -8.23 11.29 -11.59
C SER A 115 -9.27 12.31 -11.15
N THR A 116 -10.39 11.82 -10.60
CA THR A 116 -11.50 12.64 -10.10
C THR A 116 -11.57 12.69 -8.58
N ASP A 117 -10.80 11.87 -7.87
CA ASP A 117 -10.86 11.71 -6.40
C ASP A 117 -12.23 11.28 -5.90
N THR A 118 -12.84 10.36 -6.62
CA THR A 118 -14.17 9.82 -6.32
C THR A 118 -14.12 8.30 -6.16
N ALA A 119 -15.10 7.74 -5.45
CA ALA A 119 -15.27 6.30 -5.34
C ALA A 119 -16.73 5.91 -5.54
N ILE A 120 -16.93 4.73 -6.10
CA ILE A 120 -18.24 4.06 -6.20
C ILE A 120 -18.15 2.66 -5.63
N GLN A 121 -19.31 2.05 -5.36
CA GLN A 121 -19.40 0.67 -4.92
C GLN A 121 -20.02 -0.19 -6.00
N ILE A 122 -19.49 -1.41 -6.16
CA ILE A 122 -20.01 -2.41 -7.09
C ILE A 122 -20.27 -3.69 -6.30
N ASP A 123 -21.47 -4.24 -6.44
CA ASP A 123 -21.85 -5.48 -5.78
C ASP A 123 -20.98 -6.66 -6.24
N MET A 124 -20.65 -7.51 -5.28
CA MET A 124 -20.05 -8.82 -5.49
C MET A 124 -21.17 -9.86 -5.52
N PRO A 125 -21.03 -10.95 -6.30
CA PRO A 125 -22.02 -12.02 -6.30
C PRO A 125 -22.07 -12.67 -4.92
N ALA A 126 -23.24 -13.18 -4.54
CA ALA A 126 -23.44 -13.88 -3.27
C ALA A 126 -22.54 -15.13 -3.09
N THR A 127 -22.00 -15.65 -4.19
CA THR A 127 -21.04 -16.77 -4.19
C THR A 127 -19.61 -16.34 -3.85
N PHE A 128 -19.29 -15.04 -3.90
CA PHE A 128 -17.98 -14.54 -3.50
C PHE A 128 -17.86 -14.55 -1.98
N VAL A 129 -16.85 -15.26 -1.47
CA VAL A 129 -16.56 -15.28 -0.05
C VAL A 129 -15.50 -14.22 0.26
N ALA A 130 -15.90 -13.17 0.98
CA ALA A 130 -15.00 -12.14 1.46
C ALA A 130 -13.91 -12.73 2.36
N ARG A 131 -12.68 -12.25 2.22
CA ARG A 131 -11.50 -12.72 2.97
C ARG A 131 -10.81 -11.53 3.59
N ARG A 132 -10.33 -11.68 4.83
CA ARG A 132 -9.44 -10.69 5.48
C ARG A 132 -7.99 -11.06 5.23
N TYR A 133 -7.14 -10.05 5.09
CA TYR A 133 -5.70 -10.19 4.86
C TYR A 133 -5.37 -10.99 3.59
N TYR A 134 -6.23 -10.88 2.58
CA TYR A 134 -5.99 -11.46 1.26
C TYR A 134 -4.92 -10.66 0.50
N GLN A 135 -4.41 -11.26 -0.56
CA GLN A 135 -3.55 -10.58 -1.53
C GLN A 135 -4.28 -10.49 -2.87
N ASN A 136 -3.98 -9.43 -3.62
CA ASN A 136 -4.46 -9.28 -4.99
C ASN A 136 -3.36 -8.77 -5.90
N VAL A 137 -3.45 -9.15 -7.18
CA VAL A 137 -2.51 -8.72 -8.22
C VAL A 137 -3.25 -8.53 -9.53
N TRP A 138 -2.77 -7.56 -10.33
CA TRP A 138 -3.22 -7.40 -11.71
C TRP A 138 -2.57 -8.44 -12.62
N SER A 139 -3.37 -9.16 -13.41
CA SER A 139 -2.89 -10.04 -14.47
C SER A 139 -2.95 -9.33 -15.82
N LYS A 140 -1.80 -8.92 -16.34
CA LYS A 140 -1.72 -8.29 -17.67
C LYS A 140 -2.24 -9.19 -18.80
N GLN A 141 -2.00 -10.49 -18.71
CA GLN A 141 -2.45 -11.45 -19.72
C GLN A 141 -3.97 -11.58 -19.76
N ARG A 142 -4.61 -11.59 -18.58
CA ARG A 142 -6.05 -11.80 -18.44
C ARG A 142 -6.86 -10.50 -18.43
N LYS A 143 -6.18 -9.36 -18.23
CA LYS A 143 -6.79 -8.03 -18.03
C LYS A 143 -7.79 -8.05 -16.86
N SER A 144 -7.35 -8.66 -15.77
CA SER A 144 -8.19 -8.97 -14.62
C SER A 144 -7.38 -8.88 -13.32
N ILE A 145 -8.10 -8.92 -12.21
CA ILE A 145 -7.52 -8.95 -10.88
C ILE A 145 -7.66 -10.36 -10.32
N LEU A 146 -6.57 -10.92 -9.83
CA LEU A 146 -6.55 -12.19 -9.11
C LEU A 146 -6.51 -11.92 -7.60
N TYR A 147 -7.42 -12.53 -6.86
CA TYR A 147 -7.54 -12.48 -5.41
C TYR A 147 -7.24 -13.85 -4.83
N PHE A 148 -6.38 -13.93 -3.82
CA PHE A 148 -5.93 -15.20 -3.27
C PHE A 148 -5.49 -15.09 -1.81
N GLY A 149 -5.37 -16.24 -1.15
CA GLY A 149 -5.02 -16.31 0.27
C GLY A 149 -6.05 -15.61 1.16
N GLY A 150 -5.57 -15.09 2.29
CA GLY A 150 -6.40 -14.52 3.33
C GLY A 150 -7.18 -15.59 4.10
N TYR A 151 -7.98 -15.13 5.07
CA TYR A 151 -8.80 -15.99 5.91
C TYR A 151 -10.24 -15.51 5.86
N ALA A 152 -11.21 -16.42 5.83
CA ALA A 152 -12.61 -16.11 6.10
C ALA A 152 -13.08 -16.98 7.27
N GLY A 153 -14.00 -16.48 8.10
CA GLY A 153 -14.46 -17.22 9.29
C GLY A 153 -15.11 -18.58 8.98
N ASN A 154 -15.54 -18.77 7.73
CA ASN A 154 -16.20 -19.97 7.20
C ASN A 154 -15.38 -20.71 6.13
N LEU A 155 -14.17 -20.26 5.78
CA LEU A 155 -13.30 -20.98 4.85
C LEU A 155 -12.31 -21.84 5.63
N ASP A 156 -12.26 -23.12 5.32
CA ASP A 156 -11.17 -24.00 5.75
C ASP A 156 -9.86 -23.44 5.17
N PRO A 157 -8.79 -23.25 5.96
CA PRO A 157 -7.46 -22.85 5.48
C PRO A 157 -6.92 -23.69 4.31
N ALA A 158 -7.38 -24.93 4.14
CA ALA A 158 -7.07 -25.79 3.00
C ALA A 158 -7.80 -25.39 1.69
N SER A 159 -8.80 -24.50 1.77
CA SER A 159 -9.65 -24.04 0.65
C SER A 159 -9.06 -22.82 -0.07
N ASN A 160 -7.75 -22.80 -0.31
CA ASN A 160 -7.09 -21.67 -0.96
C ASN A 160 -7.50 -21.59 -2.44
N VAL A 161 -8.58 -20.87 -2.74
CA VAL A 161 -9.09 -20.65 -4.10
C VAL A 161 -8.59 -19.31 -4.64
N VAL A 162 -8.20 -19.27 -5.91
CA VAL A 162 -7.96 -17.99 -6.60
C VAL A 162 -9.28 -17.53 -7.21
N THR A 163 -9.74 -16.34 -6.83
CA THR A 163 -10.90 -15.70 -7.46
C THR A 163 -10.43 -14.59 -8.39
N GLU A 164 -11.15 -14.42 -9.49
CA GLU A 164 -10.84 -13.46 -10.54
C GLU A 164 -11.96 -12.44 -10.67
N PHE A 165 -11.60 -11.17 -10.78
CA PHE A 165 -12.52 -10.11 -11.19
C PHE A 165 -12.06 -9.52 -12.53
N ILE A 166 -12.98 -9.43 -13.49
CA ILE A 166 -12.73 -8.82 -14.81
C ILE A 166 -13.39 -7.44 -14.82
N PRO A 167 -12.62 -6.33 -14.75
CA PRO A 167 -13.20 -4.99 -14.60
C PRO A 167 -14.08 -4.53 -15.76
N SER A 168 -13.73 -4.89 -17.00
CA SER A 168 -14.46 -4.46 -18.20
C SER A 168 -15.90 -4.99 -18.26
N THR A 169 -16.13 -6.16 -17.68
CA THR A 169 -17.45 -6.80 -17.61
C THR A 169 -18.03 -6.77 -16.20
N ARG A 170 -17.26 -6.37 -15.19
CA ARG A 170 -17.62 -6.40 -13.76
C ARG A 170 -18.07 -7.78 -13.29
N THR A 171 -17.45 -8.82 -13.83
CA THR A 171 -17.80 -10.21 -13.53
C THR A 171 -16.75 -10.87 -12.66
N TRP A 172 -17.21 -11.74 -11.77
CA TRP A 172 -16.38 -12.59 -10.93
C TRP A 172 -16.35 -14.03 -11.45
N GLY A 173 -15.22 -14.70 -11.27
CA GLY A 173 -15.04 -16.12 -11.51
C GLY A 173 -14.13 -16.76 -10.46
N ALA A 174 -14.14 -18.08 -10.37
CA ALA A 174 -13.11 -18.84 -9.65
C ALA A 174 -12.21 -19.52 -10.68
N LEU A 175 -10.92 -19.64 -10.36
CA LEU A 175 -9.92 -20.36 -11.15
C LEU A 175 -9.56 -21.68 -10.48
#